data_AF-A0A410NVG2-F1
#
_entry.id   AF-A0A410NVG2-F1
#
_cell.length_a   1.000
_cell.length_b   1.000
_cell.length_c   1.000
_cell.angle_alpha   90.00
_cell.angle_beta   90.00
_cell.angle_gamma   90.00
#
_symmetry.space_group_name_H-M   'P 1'
#
loop_
_entity.id
_entity.type
_entity.pdbx_description
1 polymer ?
#
loop_
_entity_poly.entity_id
_entity_poly.type
_entity_poly.pdbx_seq_one_letter_code
_entity_poly.pdbx_strand_id
1 'polypeptide(L)'
;MHQTHILGQELHACKALNERAASAHNMRMAQKPHPKHFLREWRKHHGLSIDALIERIKANVEDRVLAEGEEGDMKRLGLSQPNISRIERGDIPYNQTILELIAEVYGVDAASLIIRDPSDPDGLWSIYDQIKPEERTTALRVVEGALKGFKRTGTDG
;
A
#
# COMPACT_ATOMS: atom_id res chain seq x y z
N MET A 1 12.14 -43.41 -66.07
CA MET A 1 12.60 -42.10 -65.59
C MET A 1 11.59 -41.60 -64.57
N HIS A 2 12.08 -41.39 -63.35
CA HIS A 2 11.50 -40.70 -62.19
C HIS A 2 10.18 -41.22 -61.58
N GLN A 3 10.39 -41.74 -60.37
CA GLN A 3 9.59 -42.47 -59.41
C GLN A 3 8.54 -41.59 -58.70
N THR A 4 7.39 -42.20 -58.44
CA THR A 4 6.35 -41.78 -57.49
C THR A 4 6.86 -41.72 -56.04
N HIS A 5 6.53 -40.67 -55.30
CA HIS A 5 6.29 -40.78 -53.86
C HIS A 5 5.31 -39.73 -53.34
N ILE A 6 4.16 -40.22 -52.92
CA ILE A 6 3.24 -39.63 -51.95
C ILE A 6 3.93 -39.75 -50.58
N LEU A 7 4.06 -38.67 -49.81
CA LEU A 7 4.10 -38.70 -48.34
C LEU A 7 4.14 -37.28 -47.76
N GLY A 8 3.24 -36.99 -46.80
CA GLY A 8 3.50 -36.00 -45.76
C GLY A 8 2.51 -34.84 -45.56
N GLN A 9 1.19 -35.05 -45.67
CA GLN A 9 0.23 -34.18 -45.00
C GLN A 9 0.23 -34.44 -43.48
N GLU A 10 1.29 -34.07 -42.74
CA GLU A 10 1.37 -34.33 -41.27
C GLU A 10 2.22 -33.28 -40.50
N LEU A 11 2.43 -32.04 -40.99
CA LEU A 11 3.33 -31.09 -40.28
C LEU A 11 2.86 -29.63 -40.14
N HIS A 12 1.57 -29.34 -40.28
CA HIS A 12 1.06 -27.98 -40.01
C HIS A 12 -0.13 -27.91 -39.03
N ALA A 13 -0.28 -28.90 -38.15
CA ALA A 13 -1.22 -28.82 -37.01
C ALA A 13 -0.60 -28.17 -35.74
N CYS A 14 0.70 -27.87 -35.70
CA CYS A 14 1.36 -27.39 -34.48
C CYS A 14 1.31 -25.87 -34.24
N LYS A 15 0.88 -25.04 -35.21
CA LYS A 15 0.85 -23.58 -34.99
C LYS A 15 -0.38 -23.11 -34.21
N ALA A 16 -1.51 -23.80 -34.36
CA ALA A 16 -2.77 -23.43 -33.70
C ALA A 16 -2.89 -23.88 -32.24
N LEU A 17 -2.09 -24.86 -31.80
CA LEU A 17 -2.07 -25.30 -30.39
C LEU A 17 -1.15 -24.44 -29.51
N ASN A 18 -0.15 -23.76 -30.09
CA ASN A 18 0.78 -22.94 -29.32
C ASN A 18 0.23 -21.53 -29.00
N GLU A 19 -0.72 -21.01 -29.78
CA GLU A 19 -1.35 -19.71 -29.52
C GLU A 19 -2.30 -19.75 -28.31
N ARG A 20 -2.92 -20.90 -28.03
CA ARG A 20 -3.78 -21.09 -26.83
C ARG A 20 -3.00 -21.33 -25.55
N ALA A 21 -1.79 -21.90 -25.62
CA ALA A 21 -0.93 -22.08 -24.46
C ALA A 21 -0.27 -20.76 -24.00
N ALA A 22 0.06 -19.87 -24.93
CA ALA A 22 0.63 -18.55 -24.61
C ALA A 22 -0.37 -17.62 -23.90
N SER A 23 -1.67 -17.69 -24.24
CA SER A 23 -2.72 -16.91 -23.56
C SER A 23 -3.02 -17.40 -22.13
N ALA A 24 -2.79 -18.68 -21.84
CA ALA A 24 -3.05 -19.25 -20.51
C ALA A 24 -1.90 -19.01 -19.51
N HIS A 25 -0.65 -18.85 -19.99
CA HIS A 25 0.49 -18.59 -19.10
C HIS A 25 0.53 -17.15 -18.57
N ASN A 26 -0.07 -16.19 -19.30
CA ASN A 26 -0.13 -14.79 -18.89
C ASN A 26 -1.22 -14.47 -17.84
N MET A 27 -2.04 -15.46 -17.47
CA MET A 27 -3.15 -15.30 -16.52
C MET A 27 -2.84 -15.77 -15.10
N ARG A 28 -1.60 -16.23 -14.82
CA ARG A 28 -1.26 -16.78 -13.50
C ARG A 28 0.16 -16.48 -13.03
N MET A 29 0.61 -15.25 -13.22
CA MET A 29 1.28 -14.59 -12.10
C MET A 29 0.14 -14.07 -11.24
N ALA A 30 -0.39 -14.92 -10.37
CA ALA A 30 -1.24 -14.47 -9.29
C ALA A 30 -0.39 -13.47 -8.50
N GLN A 31 -0.54 -12.18 -8.82
CA GLN A 31 0.02 -11.11 -8.02
C GLN A 31 -0.45 -11.44 -6.61
N LYS A 32 0.47 -11.88 -5.75
CA LYS A 32 0.14 -12.12 -4.35
C LYS A 32 -0.57 -10.85 -3.92
N PRO A 33 -1.83 -10.92 -3.43
CA PRO A 33 -2.55 -9.72 -3.05
C PRO A 33 -1.61 -8.91 -2.18
N HIS A 34 -1.23 -7.72 -2.67
CA HIS A 34 -0.29 -6.88 -1.94
C HIS A 34 -0.88 -6.73 -0.52
N PRO A 35 -0.04 -6.84 0.53
CA PRO A 35 -0.52 -6.68 1.90
C PRO A 35 -1.40 -5.45 1.96
N LYS A 36 -2.64 -5.61 2.44
CA LYS A 36 -3.59 -4.48 2.51
C LYS A 36 -2.93 -3.36 3.30
N HIS A 37 -2.64 -2.25 2.64
CA HIS A 37 -2.22 -1.00 3.24
C HIS A 37 -3.36 0.00 3.17
N PHE A 38 -3.31 1.05 3.98
CA PHE A 38 -4.43 1.97 4.19
C PHE A 38 -4.21 3.35 3.58
N LEU A 39 -3.27 3.49 2.64
CA LEU A 39 -2.91 4.78 2.02
C LEU A 39 -4.11 5.53 1.45
N ARG A 40 -5.05 4.81 0.82
CA ARG A 40 -6.26 5.40 0.23
C ARG A 40 -7.23 5.87 1.30
N GLU A 41 -7.38 5.06 2.35
CA GLU A 41 -8.23 5.27 3.50
C GLU A 41 -7.75 6.49 4.28
N TRP A 42 -6.44 6.61 4.53
CA TRP A 42 -5.81 7.79 5.13
C TRP A 42 -6.06 9.04 4.29
N ARG A 43 -5.85 9.00 2.97
CA ARG A 43 -6.13 10.15 2.11
C ARG A 43 -7.60 10.61 2.20
N LYS A 44 -8.54 9.67 2.22
CA LYS A 44 -9.97 9.96 2.34
C LYS A 44 -10.35 10.46 3.74
N HIS A 45 -9.75 9.90 4.79
CA HIS A 45 -9.93 10.34 6.17
C HIS A 45 -9.56 11.82 6.33
N HIS A 46 -8.48 12.26 5.68
CA HIS A 46 -8.08 13.67 5.62
C HIS A 46 -8.83 14.51 4.56
N GLY A 47 -9.81 13.92 3.85
CA GLY A 47 -10.64 14.63 2.87
C GLY A 47 -9.90 15.11 1.62
N LEU A 48 -8.76 14.49 1.26
CA LEU A 48 -7.91 14.96 0.16
C LEU A 48 -8.18 14.23 -1.15
N SER A 49 -8.12 14.97 -2.26
CA SER A 49 -7.90 14.36 -3.59
C SER A 49 -6.44 13.92 -3.73
N ILE A 50 -6.15 13.08 -4.73
CA ILE A 50 -4.76 12.68 -5.01
C ILE A 50 -3.92 13.91 -5.40
N ASP A 51 -4.48 14.80 -6.22
CA ASP A 51 -3.79 16.02 -6.64
C ASP A 51 -3.53 16.94 -5.44
N ALA A 52 -4.51 17.11 -4.54
CA ALA A 52 -4.32 17.90 -3.32
C ALA A 52 -3.27 17.29 -2.38
N LEU A 53 -3.19 15.96 -2.27
CA LEU A 53 -2.11 15.29 -1.54
C LEU A 53 -0.74 15.60 -2.15
N ILE A 54 -0.62 15.49 -3.47
CA ILE A 54 0.63 15.78 -4.19
C ILE A 54 1.04 17.24 -3.99
N GLU A 55 0.12 18.19 -4.11
CA GLU A 55 0.41 19.61 -3.86
C GLU A 55 0.87 19.88 -2.42
N ARG A 56 0.31 19.19 -1.42
CA ARG A 56 0.78 19.29 -0.04
C ARG A 56 2.18 18.71 0.15
N ILE A 57 2.47 17.57 -0.47
CA ILE A 57 3.82 16.99 -0.43
C ILE A 57 4.82 17.95 -1.08
N LYS A 58 4.47 18.55 -2.22
CA LYS A 58 5.31 19.55 -2.88
C LYS A 58 5.61 20.73 -1.98
N ALA A 59 4.59 21.31 -1.35
CA ALA A 59 4.77 22.43 -0.41
C ALA A 59 5.75 22.08 0.72
N ASN A 60 5.63 20.89 1.32
CA ASN A 60 6.53 20.43 2.39
C ASN A 60 7.97 20.19 1.89
N VAL A 61 8.15 19.73 0.64
CA VAL A 61 9.47 19.45 0.06
C VAL A 61 10.14 20.73 -0.45
N GLU A 62 9.40 21.63 -1.10
CA GLU A 62 9.90 22.91 -1.60
C GLU A 62 10.43 23.79 -0.46
N ASP A 63 9.74 23.79 0.69
CA ASP A 63 10.24 24.45 1.92
C ASP A 63 11.62 23.93 2.36
N ARG A 64 11.96 22.67 2.08
CA ARG A 64 13.28 22.08 2.37
C ARG A 64 14.31 22.38 1.28
N VAL A 65 13.90 22.36 0.01
CA VAL A 65 14.75 22.65 -1.16
C VAL A 65 15.22 24.11 -1.19
N LEU A 66 14.47 25.05 -0.62
CA LEU A 66 14.95 26.42 -0.43
C LEU A 66 16.11 26.52 0.59
N ALA A 67 16.22 25.56 1.52
CA ALA A 67 17.28 25.52 2.53
C ALA A 67 18.53 24.76 2.05
N GLU A 68 18.34 23.73 1.21
CA GLU A 68 19.39 22.89 0.64
C GLU A 68 19.23 22.96 -0.89
N GLY A 69 20.09 23.71 -1.58
CA GLY A 69 19.95 24.11 -3.00
C GLY A 69 19.97 22.99 -4.06
N GLU A 70 19.37 21.84 -3.79
CA GLU A 70 19.13 20.73 -4.71
C GLU A 70 17.68 20.79 -5.21
N GLU A 71 17.49 21.16 -6.48
CA GLU A 71 16.18 21.12 -7.14
C GLU A 71 15.67 19.66 -7.18
N GLY A 72 14.83 19.30 -6.20
CA GLY A 72 14.31 17.95 -6.04
C GLY A 72 13.40 17.56 -7.20
N ASP A 73 13.87 16.69 -8.09
CA ASP A 73 13.06 16.19 -9.20
C ASP A 73 11.92 15.30 -8.66
N MET A 74 10.73 15.90 -8.54
CA MET A 74 9.47 15.30 -8.08
C MET A 74 9.14 13.99 -8.82
N LYS A 75 9.54 13.89 -10.09
CA LYS A 75 9.32 12.69 -10.91
C LYS A 75 10.21 11.52 -10.45
N ARG A 76 11.44 11.80 -9.99
CA ARG A 76 12.36 10.79 -9.44
C ARG A 76 11.86 10.24 -8.11
N LEU A 77 11.13 11.05 -7.34
CA LEU A 77 10.45 10.63 -6.11
C LEU A 77 9.18 9.79 -6.39
N GLY A 78 8.76 9.67 -7.65
CA GLY A 78 7.56 8.93 -8.03
C GLY A 78 6.25 9.66 -7.70
N LEU A 79 6.30 10.97 -7.44
CA LEU A 79 5.15 11.79 -7.11
C LEU A 79 4.43 12.25 -8.39
N SER A 80 3.59 11.36 -8.90
CA SER A 80 2.64 11.68 -9.96
C SER A 80 1.29 11.04 -9.68
N GLN A 81 0.20 11.70 -10.09
CA GLN A 81 -1.15 11.24 -9.82
C GLN A 81 -1.41 9.79 -10.31
N PRO A 82 -1.00 9.38 -11.54
CA PRO A 82 -1.16 8.00 -11.98
C PRO A 82 -0.35 6.99 -11.15
N ASN A 83 0.78 7.41 -10.58
CA ASN A 83 1.61 6.54 -9.75
C ASN A 83 0.99 6.35 -8.36
N ILE A 84 0.62 7.43 -7.68
CA ILE A 84 -0.08 7.38 -6.38
C ILE A 84 -1.38 6.59 -6.48
N SER A 85 -2.14 6.80 -7.57
CA SER A 85 -3.39 6.07 -7.81
C SER A 85 -3.20 4.55 -7.92
N ARG A 86 -2.11 4.11 -8.58
CA ARG A 86 -1.75 2.68 -8.68
C ARG A 86 -1.27 2.12 -7.35
N ILE A 87 -0.48 2.89 -6.59
CA ILE A 87 -0.05 2.51 -5.23
C ILE A 87 -1.28 2.32 -4.33
N GLU A 88 -2.20 3.28 -4.29
CA GLU A 88 -3.41 3.22 -3.46
C GLU A 88 -4.33 2.04 -3.74
N ARG A 89 -4.31 1.51 -4.98
CA ARG A 89 -5.06 0.29 -5.35
C ARG A 89 -4.29 -1.00 -5.07
N GLY A 90 -3.01 -0.90 -4.74
CA GLY A 90 -2.10 -2.03 -4.64
C GLY A 90 -1.71 -2.61 -6.00
N ASP A 91 -1.85 -1.86 -7.10
CA ASP A 91 -1.42 -2.29 -8.44
C ASP A 91 0.12 -2.33 -8.54
N ILE A 92 0.79 -1.46 -7.78
CA ILE A 92 2.25 -1.37 -7.65
C ILE A 92 2.61 -1.19 -6.18
N PRO A 93 3.80 -1.66 -5.74
CA PRO A 93 4.24 -1.48 -4.36
C PRO A 93 4.53 -0.01 -4.06
N TYR A 94 4.29 0.39 -2.81
CA TYR A 94 4.85 1.62 -2.26
C TYR A 94 6.37 1.51 -2.09
N ASN A 95 7.04 2.65 -1.97
CA ASN A 95 8.43 2.74 -1.54
C ASN A 95 8.50 3.54 -0.23
N GLN A 96 9.64 3.43 0.47
CA GLN A 96 9.83 4.08 1.77
C GLN A 96 9.67 5.60 1.70
N THR A 97 10.26 6.25 0.69
CA THR A 97 10.21 7.71 0.52
C THR A 97 8.78 8.23 0.37
N ILE A 98 7.94 7.57 -0.44
CA ILE A 98 6.53 7.95 -0.60
C ILE A 98 5.77 7.78 0.71
N LEU A 99 6.01 6.70 1.46
CA LEU A 99 5.38 6.50 2.76
C LEU A 99 5.73 7.63 3.73
N GLU A 100 7.01 7.99 3.81
CA GLU A 100 7.49 9.05 4.72
C GLU A 100 6.90 10.41 4.35
N LEU A 101 6.89 10.76 3.06
CA LEU A 101 6.32 12.02 2.59
C LEU A 101 4.81 12.11 2.86
N ILE A 102 4.07 11.03 2.62
CA ILE A 102 2.63 10.97 2.92
C ILE A 102 2.39 11.03 4.43
N ALA A 103 3.19 10.30 5.21
CA ALA A 103 3.09 10.25 6.65
C ALA A 103 3.34 11.63 7.28
N GLU A 104 4.31 12.38 6.75
CA GLU A 104 4.59 13.75 7.15
C GLU A 104 3.39 14.67 6.89
N VAL A 105 2.75 14.59 5.73
CA VAL A 105 1.54 15.38 5.42
C VAL A 105 0.39 15.09 6.39
N TYR A 106 0.26 13.85 6.86
CA TYR A 106 -0.78 13.45 7.81
C TYR A 106 -0.35 13.60 9.28
N GLY A 107 0.93 13.83 9.56
CA GLY A 107 1.47 13.88 10.92
C GLY A 107 1.50 12.51 11.62
N VAL A 108 1.68 11.42 10.87
CA VAL A 108 1.73 10.04 11.40
C VAL A 108 3.07 9.37 11.10
N ASP A 109 3.30 8.17 11.62
CA ASP A 109 4.45 7.35 11.23
C ASP A 109 4.16 6.52 9.96
N ALA A 110 5.21 6.18 9.21
CA ALA A 110 5.08 5.42 7.97
C ALA A 110 4.43 4.03 8.15
N ALA A 111 4.62 3.38 9.31
CA ALA A 111 4.03 2.07 9.57
C ALA A 111 2.52 2.15 9.82
N SER A 112 2.02 3.26 10.37
CA SER A 112 0.59 3.54 10.51
C SER A 112 -0.15 3.45 9.17
N LEU A 113 0.46 3.95 8.09
CA LEU A 113 -0.12 3.88 6.74
C LEU A 113 -0.29 2.44 6.22
N ILE A 114 0.50 1.49 6.76
CA ILE A 114 0.48 0.09 6.35
C ILE A 114 -0.45 -0.72 7.24
N ILE A 115 -0.43 -0.49 8.56
CA ILE A 115 -1.04 -1.40 9.55
C ILE A 115 -2.41 -0.92 10.02
N ARG A 116 -2.68 0.39 10.00
CA ARG A 116 -3.86 0.98 10.65
C ARG A 116 -4.88 1.46 9.64
N ASP A 117 -6.13 0.99 9.79
CA ASP A 117 -7.28 1.55 9.09
C ASP A 117 -7.79 2.80 9.85
N PRO A 118 -7.68 4.01 9.27
CA PRO A 118 -8.19 5.22 9.90
C PRO A 118 -9.72 5.35 9.80
N SER A 119 -10.38 4.46 9.06
CA SER A 119 -11.84 4.44 8.89
C SER A 119 -12.54 3.56 9.93
N ASP A 120 -11.78 2.89 10.81
CA ASP A 120 -12.31 2.04 11.88
C ASP A 120 -12.47 2.85 13.18
N PRO A 121 -13.69 3.34 13.50
CA PRO A 121 -13.91 4.21 14.66
C PRO A 121 -13.68 3.49 15.99
N ASP A 122 -13.78 2.16 16.02
CA ASP A 122 -13.62 1.33 17.22
C ASP A 122 -12.20 0.76 17.36
N GLY A 123 -11.32 1.07 16.40
CA GLY A 123 -9.92 0.70 16.44
C GLY A 123 -9.19 1.32 17.64
N LEU A 124 -8.31 0.55 18.29
CA LEU A 124 -7.50 1.00 19.44
C LEU A 124 -6.80 2.34 19.19
N TRP A 125 -6.41 2.59 17.94
CA TRP A 125 -5.72 3.81 17.52
C TRP A 125 -6.65 5.03 17.46
N SER A 126 -7.89 4.86 16.99
CA SER A 126 -8.92 5.91 16.98
C SER A 126 -9.24 6.39 18.39
N ILE A 127 -9.21 5.48 19.37
CA ILE A 127 -9.35 5.81 20.79
C ILE A 127 -8.08 6.50 21.30
N TYR A 128 -6.90 5.97 20.99
CA TYR A 128 -5.61 6.52 21.45
C TYR A 128 -5.35 7.95 20.95
N ASP A 129 -5.71 8.27 19.71
CA ASP A 129 -5.50 9.60 19.12
C ASP A 129 -6.39 10.68 19.75
N GLN A 130 -7.54 10.30 20.32
CA GLN A 130 -8.41 11.20 21.09
C GLN A 130 -7.88 11.48 22.51
N ILE A 131 -6.94 10.67 23.01
CA ILE A 131 -6.38 10.84 24.35
C ILE A 131 -5.30 11.91 24.32
N LYS A 132 -5.49 12.94 25.15
CA LYS A 132 -4.54 14.04 25.32
C LYS A 132 -3.16 13.51 25.73
N PRO A 133 -2.05 14.09 25.26
CA PRO A 133 -0.70 13.61 25.55
C PRO A 133 -0.44 13.35 27.04
N GLU A 134 -0.92 14.24 27.91
CA GLU A 134 -0.81 14.16 29.37
C GLU A 134 -1.54 12.95 29.99
N GLU A 135 -2.60 12.46 29.36
CA GLU A 135 -3.45 11.38 29.88
C GLU A 135 -3.04 10.00 29.34
N ARG A 136 -2.16 9.95 28.33
CA ARG A 136 -1.76 8.71 27.66
C ARG A 136 -1.15 7.69 28.61
N THR A 137 -0.32 8.12 29.55
CA THR A 137 0.31 7.22 30.54
C THR A 137 -0.72 6.57 31.46
N THR A 138 -1.75 7.32 31.87
CA THR A 138 -2.85 6.81 32.71
C THR A 138 -3.70 5.84 31.91
N ALA A 139 -4.05 6.18 30.67
CA ALA A 139 -4.80 5.30 29.78
C ALA A 139 -4.08 3.97 29.54
N LEU A 140 -2.78 3.99 29.27
CA LEU A 140 -1.95 2.78 29.11
C LEU A 140 -1.98 1.90 30.37
N ARG A 141 -1.95 2.51 31.57
CA ARG A 141 -2.02 1.76 32.84
C ARG A 141 -3.37 1.08 33.02
N VAL A 142 -4.47 1.72 32.64
CA VAL A 142 -5.82 1.12 32.68
C VAL A 142 -5.91 -0.06 31.71
N VAL A 143 -5.44 0.11 30.48
CA VAL A 143 -5.42 -0.95 29.46
C VAL A 143 -4.54 -2.13 29.90
N GLU A 144 -3.36 -1.86 30.46
CA GLU A 144 -2.48 -2.91 31.02
C GLU A 144 -3.16 -3.65 32.18
N GLY A 145 -3.87 -2.94 33.06
CA GLY A 145 -4.67 -3.52 34.13
C GLY A 145 -5.76 -4.45 33.62
N ALA A 146 -6.48 -4.02 32.57
CA ALA A 146 -7.50 -4.85 31.92
C ALA A 146 -6.88 -6.14 31.32
N LEU A 147 -5.75 -6.04 30.62
CA LEU A 147 -5.03 -7.19 30.07
C LEU A 147 -4.56 -8.18 31.16
N LYS A 148 -4.14 -7.68 32.32
CA LYS A 148 -3.76 -8.51 33.47
C LYS A 148 -4.96 -9.16 34.16
N GLY A 149 -6.09 -8.46 34.24
CA GLY A 149 -7.36 -8.98 34.77
C GLY A 149 -7.94 -10.12 33.92
N PHE A 150 -7.81 -10.05 32.60
CA PHE A 150 -8.21 -11.15 31.70
C PHE A 150 -7.35 -12.42 31.84
N LYS A 151 -6.11 -12.32 32.34
CA LYS A 151 -5.21 -13.48 32.53
C LYS A 151 -5.42 -14.25 33.84
N ARG A 152 -6.33 -13.83 34.73
CA ARG A 152 -6.56 -14.50 36.02
C ARG A 152 -8.05 -14.54 36.39
N THR A 153 -8.75 -15.55 35.88
CA THR A 153 -10.00 -16.03 36.51
C THR A 153 -10.04 -17.57 36.49
N GLY A 154 -9.01 -18.18 37.08
CA GLY A 154 -9.22 -19.43 37.81
C GLY A 154 -9.78 -19.06 39.17
N THR A 155 -11.11 -18.93 39.27
CA THR A 155 -11.78 -18.99 40.56
C THR A 155 -11.93 -20.46 40.90
N ASP A 156 -10.93 -21.02 41.57
CA ASP A 156 -11.08 -22.30 42.26
C ASP A 156 -11.95 -22.02 43.50
N GLY A 157 -13.21 -22.42 43.40
CA GLY A 157 -14.12 -22.57 44.53
C GLY A 157 -14.08 -23.99 45.08
#